data_AF-A0A962QXE9-F1
#
_entry.id   AF-A0A962QXE9-F1
#
_cell.length_a   1.000
_cell.length_b   1.000
_cell.length_c   1.000
_cell.angle_alpha   90.00
_cell.angle_beta   90.00
_cell.angle_gamma   90.00
#
_symmetry.space_group_name_H-M   'P 1'
#
loop_
_entity.id
_entity.type
_entity.pdbx_description
1 polymer ?
#
loop_
_entity_poly.entity_id
_entity_poly.type
_entity_poly.pdbx_seq_one_letter_code
_entity_poly.pdbx_strand_id
1 'polypeptide(L)' 'MDYFCKDCSYRGKKSGQDGACPACGSFNISRQKAEQQTVRKNNKLRLVILVGLWVYLIGLIIWKLKH' A
#
# COMPACT_ATOMS: atom_id res chain seq x y z
N MET A 1 4.30 -10.83 15.07
CA MET A 1 5.68 -10.93 14.59
C MET A 1 5.90 -9.71 13.73
N ASP A 2 6.66 -8.73 14.23
CA ASP A 2 6.74 -7.41 13.59
C ASP A 2 7.85 -7.35 12.54
N TYR A 3 8.84 -8.23 12.64
CA TYR A 3 10.00 -8.29 11.76
C TYR A 3 10.21 -9.70 11.19
N PHE A 4 10.42 -9.77 9.88
CA PHE A 4 10.70 -10.99 9.13
C PHE A 4 11.94 -10.81 8.26
N CYS A 5 12.98 -11.61 8.48
CA CYS A 5 14.16 -11.62 7.61
C CYS A 5 13.94 -12.56 6.42
N LYS A 6 14.21 -12.06 5.20
CA LYS A 6 14.02 -12.84 3.97
C LYS A 6 15.12 -13.87 3.73
N ASP A 7 16.34 -13.66 4.26
CA ASP A 7 17.46 -14.57 4.01
C ASP A 7 17.45 -15.78 4.96
N CYS A 8 17.36 -15.52 6.26
CA CYS A 8 17.41 -16.59 7.28
C CYS A 8 16.05 -16.96 7.86
N SER A 9 14.95 -16.45 7.28
CA SER A 9 13.56 -16.70 7.74
C SER A 9 13.30 -16.36 9.21
N TYR A 10 14.16 -15.55 9.83
CA TYR A 10 14.01 -15.12 11.22
C TYR A 10 12.70 -14.34 11.40
N ARG A 11 11.92 -14.73 12.41
CA ARG A 11 10.66 -14.07 12.80
C ARG A 11 10.79 -13.58 14.23
N GLY A 12 10.72 -12.27 14.42
CA GLY A 12 10.92 -11.65 15.73
C GLY A 12 10.05 -10.43 15.99
N LYS A 13 10.14 -9.91 17.22
CA LYS A 13 9.54 -8.62 17.59
C LYS A 13 10.53 -7.45 17.52
N LYS A 14 11.82 -7.71 17.29
CA LYS A 14 12.87 -6.69 17.23
C LYS A 14 13.73 -6.91 15.97
N SER A 15 14.14 -5.83 15.31
CA SER A 15 15.32 -5.84 14.45
C SER A 15 16.56 -5.72 15.33
N GLY A 16 17.70 -6.24 14.86
CA GLY A 16 19.01 -6.01 15.46
C GLY A 16 19.48 -4.56 15.29
N GLN A 17 20.75 -4.31 15.62
CA GLN A 17 21.37 -2.99 15.45
C GLN A 17 21.23 -2.52 13.99
N ASP A 18 20.81 -1.25 13.81
CA ASP A 18 20.64 -0.59 12.51
C ASP A 18 19.67 -1.25 11.52
N GLY A 19 18.73 -2.06 12.00
CA GLY A 19 17.79 -2.75 11.13
C GLY A 19 18.35 -4.03 10.51
N ALA A 20 19.53 -4.48 10.93
CA ALA A 20 20.04 -5.81 10.58
C ALA A 20 19.22 -6.91 11.27
N CYS A 21 19.17 -8.09 10.66
CA CYS A 21 18.60 -9.27 11.28
C CYS A 21 19.48 -9.72 12.45
N PRO A 22 18.95 -9.90 13.67
CA PRO A 22 19.76 -10.31 14.83
C PRO A 22 20.27 -11.76 14.72
N ALA A 23 19.70 -12.57 13.83
CA ALA A 23 20.09 -13.97 13.65
C ALA A 23 21.20 -14.16 12.61
N CYS A 24 21.20 -13.36 11.54
CA CYS A 24 22.09 -13.55 10.39
C CYS A 24 22.83 -12.29 9.93
N GLY A 25 22.60 -11.14 10.56
CA GLY A 25 23.24 -9.87 10.19
C GLY A 25 22.77 -9.25 8.87
N SER A 26 21.90 -9.94 8.11
CA SER A 26 21.38 -9.40 6.85
C SER A 26 20.45 -8.20 7.07
N PHE A 27 20.56 -7.19 6.22
CA PHE A 27 19.69 -6.01 6.21
C PHE A 27 18.35 -6.23 5.49
N ASN A 28 18.12 -7.42 4.92
CA ASN A 28 16.89 -7.75 4.18
C ASN A 28 15.74 -8.15 5.13
N ILE A 29 15.41 -7.29 6.08
CA ILE A 29 14.33 -7.48 7.05
C ILE A 29 13.09 -6.67 6.65
N SER A 30 11.96 -7.35 6.47
CA SER A 30 10.67 -6.72 6.21
C SER A 30 9.90 -6.53 7.52
N ARG A 31 9.32 -5.35 7.68
CA ARG A 31 8.42 -5.03 8.79
C ARG A 31 6.98 -5.22 8.34
N GLN A 32 6.33 -6.29 8.79
CA GLN A 32 5.00 -6.70 8.32
C GLN A 32 3.92 -5.61 8.54
N LYS A 33 4.11 -4.69 9.49
CA LYS A 33 3.18 -3.57 9.76
C LYS A 33 3.40 -2.32 8.92
N ALA A 34 4.59 -2.11 8.36
CA ALA A 34 4.89 -0.85 7.65
C ALA A 34 4.26 -0.81 6.26
N GLU A 35 4.07 -1.97 5.62
CA GLU A 35 3.59 -2.04 4.23
C GLU A 35 2.06 -1.86 4.11
N GLN A 36 1.29 -2.13 5.18
CA GLN A 36 -0.18 -2.08 5.11
C GLN A 36 -0.80 -0.72 5.45
N GLN A 37 -0.05 0.25 5.95
CA GLN A 37 -0.63 1.51 6.44
C GLN A 37 -0.61 2.67 5.44
N THR A 38 0.20 2.63 4.38
CA THR A 38 0.33 3.79 3.46
C THR A 38 -0.67 3.77 2.30
N VAL A 39 -1.24 2.60 1.95
CA VAL A 39 -2.11 2.47 0.76
C VAL A 39 -3.59 2.75 1.06
N ARG A 40 -4.02 2.71 2.32
CA ARG A 40 -5.46 2.66 2.64
C ARG A 40 -6.17 4.01 2.73
N LYS A 41 -5.46 5.13 2.92
CA LYS A 41 -6.08 6.43 3.21
C LYS A 41 -6.49 7.23 1.96
N ASN A 42 -5.78 7.09 0.83
CA ASN A 42 -6.06 7.87 -0.38
C ASN A 42 -6.95 7.17 -1.42
N ASN A 43 -7.23 5.87 -1.25
CA ASN A 43 -7.95 5.11 -2.27
C ASN A 43 -9.43 5.51 -2.40
N LYS A 44 -10.07 5.96 -1.30
CA LYS A 44 -11.48 6.35 -1.31
C LYS A 44 -11.73 7.65 -2.07
N LEU A 45 -10.90 8.67 -1.83
CA LEU A 45 -11.02 9.97 -2.53
C LEU A 45 -10.76 9.81 -4.03
N ARG A 46 -9.72 9.04 -4.39
CA ARG A 46 -9.39 8.73 -5.78
C ARG A 46 -10.53 8.00 -6.48
N LEU A 47 -11.19 7.06 -5.80
CA LEU A 47 -12.37 6.37 -6.31
C LEU A 47 -13.56 7.32 -6.53
N VAL A 48 -13.84 8.21 -5.58
CA VAL A 48 -14.95 9.17 -5.71
C VAL A 48 -14.73 10.13 -6.88
N ILE A 49 -13.51 10.67 -7.04
CA ILE A 49 -13.15 11.54 -8.16
C ILE A 49 -13.31 10.79 -9.49
N LEU A 50 -12.82 9.55 -9.55
CA LEU A 50 -12.95 8.72 -10.76
C LEU A 50 -14.43 8.54 -11.12
N VAL A 51 -15.25 8.08 -10.18
CA VAL A 51 -16.69 7.84 -10.41
C VAL A 51 -17.41 9.13 -10.83
N GLY A 52 -17.13 10.26 -10.16
CA GLY A 52 -17.70 11.55 -10.53
C GLY A 52 -17.33 11.99 -11.95
N LEU A 53 -16.07 11.81 -12.35
CA LEU A 53 -15.61 12.12 -13.70
C LEU A 53 -16.33 11.26 -14.75
N TRP A 54 -16.51 9.97 -14.48
CA TRP A 54 -17.22 9.05 -15.38
C TRP A 54 -18.69 9.44 -15.56
N VAL A 55 -19.40 9.73 -14.46
CA VAL A 55 -20.81 10.15 -14.53
C VAL A 55 -20.95 11.47 -15.29
N TYR A 56 -20.06 12.42 -15.08
CA TYR A 56 -20.05 13.69 -15.81
C TYR A 56 -19.84 13.49 -17.31
N LEU A 57 -18.87 12.66 -17.69
CA LEU A 57 -18.54 12.36 -19.09
C LEU A 57 -19.72 11.66 -19.78
N ILE A 58 -20.34 10.67 -19.13
CA ILE A 58 -21.54 9.99 -19.63
C ILE A 58 -22.70 10.97 -19.78
N GLY A 59 -22.91 11.86 -18.80
CA GLY A 59 -23.93 12.90 -18.86
C GLY A 59 -23.75 13.83 -20.06
N LEU A 60 -22.52 14.28 -20.33
CA LEU A 60 -22.20 15.10 -21.50
C LEU A 60 -22.42 14.35 -22.81
N ILE A 61 -22.06 13.07 -22.89
CA ILE A 61 -22.29 12.25 -24.09
C ILE A 61 -23.79 12.12 -24.35
N ILE A 62 -24.59 11.80 -23.33
CA ILE A 62 -26.05 11.67 -23.49
C ILE A 62 -26.67 13.01 -23.87
N TRP A 63 -26.22 14.11 -23.26
CA TRP A 63 -26.71 15.45 -23.60
C TRP A 63 -26.43 15.81 -25.06
N LYS A 64 -25.22 15.53 -25.55
CA LYS A 64 -24.83 15.74 -26.96
C LYS A 64 -25.47 14.75 -27.94
N LEU A 65 -25.94 13.59 -27.47
CA LEU A 65 -26.64 12.64 -28.32
C LEU A 65 -28.15 12.94 -28.42
N LYS A 66 -28.72 13.55 -27.36
CA LYS A 66 -30.12 13.97 -27.32
C LYS A 66 -30.36 15.37 -27.89
N HIS A 67 -29.31 16.17 -28.05
CA HIS A 67 -29.36 17.52 -28.64
C HIS A 67 -28.55 17.54 -29.92
#